data_AF-A0A2E2VXE1-F1
#
_entry.id   AF-A0A2E2VXE1-F1
#
_cell.length_a   1.000
_cell.length_b   1.000
_cell.length_c   1.000
_cell.angle_alpha   90.00
_cell.angle_beta   90.00
_cell.angle_gamma   90.00
#
_symmetry.space_group_name_H-M   'P 1'
#
loop_
_entity.id
_entity.type
_entity.pdbx_description
1 polymer ?
#
loop_
_entity_poly.entity_id
_entity_poly.type
_entity_poly.pdbx_seq_one_letter_code
_entity_poly.pdbx_strand_id
1 'polypeptide(L)'
;MVNKSFAKYRLLFSKLLLLSIIIVLLISENNNVDKNSTLHFALEFFGFAFLLSGVIGRIWSSLYIEGKKTNILVTDGIYSVCRNPLYFFSFILLIGFFLLIKSIIISVVSMILLLIIYPKTIKHEEDKLLKIHGQLYSDYILKTPKLIPNFLLFKRSSSNKLIKINIKKVENVLVESFGFILFFELIRLVDYFHEINILPTLFTIF
;
A
#
# COMPACT_ATOMS: atom_id res chain seq x y z
N MET A 1 -15.09 -3.39 -23.87
CA MET A 1 -13.94 -4.31 -23.69
C MET A 1 -13.03 -3.77 -22.58
N VAL A 2 -12.88 -4.51 -21.49
CA VAL A 2 -12.08 -4.10 -20.32
C VAL A 2 -10.62 -4.05 -20.73
N ASN A 3 -10.00 -2.86 -20.71
CA ASN A 3 -8.57 -2.73 -20.91
C ASN A 3 -7.85 -3.28 -19.66
N LYS A 4 -7.70 -4.62 -19.61
CA LYS A 4 -6.99 -5.40 -18.59
C LYS A 4 -5.56 -4.90 -18.37
N SER A 5 -5.02 -4.11 -19.30
CA SER A 5 -3.63 -3.65 -19.28
C SER A 5 -3.36 -2.69 -18.12
N PHE A 6 -4.22 -1.71 -17.82
CA PHE A 6 -3.92 -0.68 -16.81
C PHE A 6 -3.82 -1.21 -15.37
N ALA A 7 -4.71 -2.13 -14.97
CA ALA A 7 -4.65 -2.76 -13.66
C ALA A 7 -3.43 -3.70 -13.52
N LYS A 8 -3.06 -4.37 -14.62
CA LYS A 8 -1.85 -5.20 -14.71
C LYS A 8 -0.59 -4.33 -14.64
N TYR A 9 -0.56 -3.19 -15.32
CA TYR A 9 0.55 -2.23 -15.29
C TYR A 9 0.73 -1.59 -13.91
N ARG A 10 -0.36 -1.28 -13.18
CA ARG A 10 -0.27 -0.78 -11.80
C ARG A 10 0.41 -1.79 -10.86
N LEU A 11 0.01 -3.05 -10.96
CA LEU A 11 0.54 -4.13 -10.11
C LEU A 11 1.98 -4.49 -10.50
N LEU A 12 2.30 -4.40 -11.80
CA LEU A 12 3.67 -4.55 -12.30
C LEU A 12 4.56 -3.39 -11.83
N PHE A 13 4.08 -2.15 -11.92
CA PHE A 13 4.83 -0.96 -11.51
C PHE A 13 5.15 -0.96 -10.02
N SER A 14 4.17 -1.29 -9.16
CA SER A 14 4.40 -1.39 -7.71
C SER A 14 5.43 -2.48 -7.37
N LYS A 15 5.40 -3.62 -8.08
CA LYS A 15 6.44 -4.67 -7.96
C LYS A 15 7.80 -4.22 -8.46
N LEU A 16 7.87 -3.48 -9.57
CA LEU A 16 9.11 -2.93 -10.10
C LEU A 16 9.70 -1.86 -9.19
N LEU A 17 8.87 -1.01 -8.58
CA LEU A 17 9.32 -0.03 -7.60
C LEU A 17 9.90 -0.73 -6.37
N LEU A 18 9.22 -1.77 -5.86
CA LEU A 18 9.72 -2.57 -4.75
C LEU A 18 11.03 -3.30 -5.12
N LEU A 19 11.13 -3.85 -6.32
CA LEU A 19 12.36 -4.46 -6.85
C LEU A 19 13.51 -3.44 -6.98
N SER A 20 13.20 -2.22 -7.44
CA SER A 20 14.22 -1.16 -7.53
C SER A 20 14.73 -0.75 -6.15
N ILE A 21 13.86 -0.72 -5.14
CA ILE A 21 14.26 -0.48 -3.75
C ILE A 21 15.17 -1.62 -3.26
N ILE A 22 14.82 -2.89 -3.52
CA ILE A 22 15.68 -4.05 -3.18
C ILE A 22 17.08 -3.88 -3.79
N ILE A 23 17.16 -3.60 -5.08
CA ILE A 23 18.44 -3.47 -5.80
C ILE A 23 19.28 -2.35 -5.19
N VAL A 24 18.66 -1.21 -4.89
CA VAL A 24 19.35 -0.08 -4.26
C VAL A 24 19.88 -0.46 -2.87
N LEU A 25 19.09 -1.18 -2.05
CA LEU A 25 19.51 -1.62 -0.72
C LEU A 25 20.61 -2.69 -0.74
N LEU A 26 20.63 -3.57 -1.75
CA LEU A 26 21.70 -4.56 -1.90
C LEU A 26 23.06 -3.92 -2.20
N ILE A 27 23.04 -2.79 -2.90
CA ILE A 27 24.23 -2.11 -3.43
C ILE A 27 24.70 -0.99 -2.49
N SER A 28 23.83 -0.54 -1.59
CA SER A 28 24.07 0.63 -0.75
C SER A 28 23.96 0.35 0.73
N GLU A 29 24.93 0.88 1.47
CA GLU A 29 24.89 0.96 2.92
C GLU A 29 24.28 2.31 3.35
N ASN A 30 23.37 2.26 4.32
CA ASN A 30 22.75 3.45 4.89
C ASN A 30 23.31 3.72 6.29
N ASN A 31 24.26 4.65 6.37
CA ASN A 31 24.96 5.01 7.61
C ASN A 31 24.45 6.34 8.23
N ASN A 32 23.27 6.82 7.83
CA ASN A 32 22.74 8.11 8.29
C ASN A 32 22.29 8.16 9.74
N VAL A 33 21.83 7.03 10.27
CA VAL A 33 21.26 6.96 11.61
C VAL A 33 22.06 5.93 12.40
N ASP A 34 22.72 6.41 13.45
CA ASP A 34 23.44 5.53 14.38
C ASP A 34 22.49 4.46 14.91
N LYS A 35 22.89 3.19 14.78
CA LYS A 35 22.09 2.01 15.12
C LYS A 35 21.74 1.95 16.60
N ASN A 36 22.57 2.56 17.46
CA ASN A 36 22.33 2.63 18.90
C ASN A 36 21.52 3.85 19.33
N SER A 37 21.14 4.73 18.39
CA SER A 37 20.39 5.93 18.70
C SER A 37 18.92 5.64 19.04
N THR A 38 18.34 6.47 19.91
CA THR A 38 16.89 6.44 20.21
C THR A 38 16.05 6.69 18.95
N LEU A 39 16.57 7.49 18.01
CA LEU A 39 15.94 7.75 16.73
C LEU A 39 15.81 6.48 15.89
N HIS A 40 16.85 5.63 15.86
CA HIS A 40 16.81 4.35 15.15
C HIS A 40 15.66 3.47 15.65
N PHE A 41 15.55 3.27 16.96
CA PHE A 41 14.47 2.48 17.55
C PHE A 41 13.08 3.10 17.32
N ALA A 42 12.96 4.42 17.40
CA ALA A 42 11.70 5.11 17.12
C ALA A 42 11.27 4.91 15.65
N LEU A 43 12.19 5.07 14.70
CA LEU A 43 11.93 4.84 13.28
C LEU A 43 11.50 3.39 13.01
N GLU A 44 12.13 2.41 13.66
CA GLU A 44 11.73 1.01 13.54
C GLU A 44 10.34 0.75 14.10
N PHE A 45 10.06 1.25 15.31
CA PHE A 45 8.78 1.06 15.96
C PHE A 45 7.63 1.66 15.13
N PHE A 46 7.75 2.93 14.74
CA PHE A 46 6.73 3.59 13.93
C PHE A 46 6.65 3.00 12.52
N GLY A 47 7.80 2.65 11.92
CA GLY A 47 7.85 2.00 10.63
C GLY A 47 7.07 0.68 10.61
N PHE A 48 7.28 -0.16 11.63
CA PHE A 48 6.56 -1.42 11.78
C PHE A 48 5.06 -1.22 12.06
N ALA A 49 4.71 -0.26 12.93
CA ALA A 49 3.32 0.08 13.21
C ALA A 49 2.55 0.55 11.95
N PHE A 50 3.18 1.38 11.11
CA PHE A 50 2.61 1.80 9.83
C PHE A 50 2.54 0.64 8.83
N LEU A 51 3.57 -0.20 8.75
CA LEU A 51 3.55 -1.38 7.89
C LEU A 51 2.36 -2.31 8.24
N LEU A 52 2.21 -2.65 9.52
CA LEU A 52 1.11 -3.51 9.99
C LEU A 52 -0.27 -2.88 9.77
N SER A 53 -0.45 -1.61 10.12
CA SER A 53 -1.73 -0.92 9.92
C SER A 53 -2.11 -0.82 8.44
N GLY A 54 -1.13 -0.58 7.57
CA GLY A 54 -1.31 -0.61 6.12
C GLY A 54 -1.69 -2.00 5.60
N VAL A 55 -1.03 -3.06 6.06
CA VAL A 55 -1.37 -4.46 5.72
C VAL A 55 -2.80 -4.80 6.14
N ILE A 56 -3.14 -4.56 7.41
CA ILE A 56 -4.46 -4.88 7.97
C ILE A 56 -5.55 -4.11 7.22
N GLY A 57 -5.35 -2.81 7.01
CA GLY A 57 -6.32 -1.97 6.30
C GLY A 57 -6.49 -2.37 4.83
N ARG A 58 -5.43 -2.83 4.16
CA ARG A 58 -5.53 -3.38 2.79
C ARG A 58 -6.31 -4.70 2.74
N ILE A 59 -6.10 -5.60 3.70
CA ILE A 59 -6.88 -6.84 3.82
C ILE A 59 -8.35 -6.48 4.05
N TRP A 60 -8.62 -5.60 5.01
CA TRP A 60 -9.98 -5.15 5.33
C TRP A 60 -10.69 -4.52 4.12
N SER A 61 -10.00 -3.64 3.40
CA SER A 61 -10.52 -3.02 2.17
C SER A 61 -10.77 -4.04 1.06
N SER A 62 -9.87 -5.01 0.89
CA SER A 62 -9.99 -6.02 -0.17
C SER A 62 -11.19 -6.93 0.08
N LEU A 63 -11.43 -7.35 1.32
CA LEU A 63 -12.58 -8.18 1.69
C LEU A 63 -13.93 -7.53 1.35
N TYR A 64 -14.03 -6.20 1.44
CA TYR A 64 -15.27 -5.47 1.12
C TYR A 64 -15.57 -5.39 -0.38
N ILE A 65 -14.55 -5.31 -1.24
CA ILE A 65 -14.75 -5.31 -2.70
C ILE A 65 -14.77 -6.74 -3.27
N GLU A 66 -14.05 -7.69 -2.67
CA GLU A 66 -14.03 -9.06 -3.16
C GLU A 66 -15.44 -9.69 -3.15
N GLY A 67 -15.75 -10.41 -4.25
CA GLY A 67 -17.10 -10.92 -4.50
C GLY A 67 -18.09 -9.93 -5.14
N LYS A 68 -17.78 -8.62 -5.15
CA LYS A 68 -18.69 -7.57 -5.68
C LYS A 68 -18.17 -6.84 -6.93
N LYS A 69 -16.94 -7.14 -7.36
CA LYS A 69 -16.18 -6.45 -8.42
C LYS A 69 -16.84 -6.53 -9.81
N THR A 70 -17.94 -5.80 -10.00
CA THR A 70 -18.37 -5.00 -11.19
C THR A 70 -19.88 -4.75 -11.23
N ASN A 71 -20.71 -5.51 -10.51
CA ASN A 71 -22.18 -5.35 -10.57
C ASN A 71 -22.78 -4.55 -9.41
N ILE A 72 -22.10 -4.48 -8.26
CA ILE A 72 -22.66 -3.86 -7.06
C ILE A 72 -21.66 -2.83 -6.54
N LEU A 73 -22.11 -1.59 -6.45
CA LEU A 73 -21.34 -0.50 -5.85
C LEU A 73 -21.25 -0.72 -4.33
N VAL A 74 -20.03 -0.67 -3.78
CA VAL A 74 -19.78 -0.85 -2.34
C VAL A 74 -19.58 0.51 -1.69
N THR A 75 -20.48 0.89 -0.78
CA THR A 75 -20.44 2.20 -0.09
C THR A 75 -20.47 2.08 1.43
N ASP A 76 -20.33 0.86 1.97
CA ASP A 76 -20.42 0.56 3.39
C ASP A 76 -19.05 0.14 3.97
N GLY A 77 -18.96 0.11 5.31
CA GLY A 77 -17.77 -0.23 6.05
C GLY A 77 -16.64 0.76 5.77
N ILE A 78 -15.46 0.25 5.45
CA ILE A 78 -14.31 1.10 5.18
C ILE A 78 -14.51 1.99 3.93
N TYR A 79 -15.38 1.58 3.00
CA TYR A 79 -15.76 2.39 1.83
C TYR A 79 -16.74 3.51 2.15
N SER A 80 -17.38 3.54 3.32
CA SER A 80 -18.19 4.70 3.69
C SER A 80 -17.34 5.85 4.24
N VAL A 81 -16.11 5.55 4.66
CA VAL A 81 -15.18 6.48 5.30
C VAL A 81 -14.28 7.18 4.28
N CYS A 82 -13.85 6.48 3.23
CA CYS A 82 -13.26 7.05 2.02
C CYS A 82 -13.53 6.18 0.80
N ARG A 83 -13.43 6.76 -0.40
CA ARG A 83 -13.71 6.05 -1.66
C ARG A 83 -12.59 5.12 -2.10
N ASN A 84 -11.35 5.42 -1.69
CA ASN A 84 -10.16 4.70 -2.11
C ASN A 84 -9.34 4.18 -0.91
N PRO A 85 -9.93 3.43 0.04
CA PRO A 85 -9.26 3.02 1.28
C PRO A 85 -8.05 2.11 1.02
N LEU A 86 -8.13 1.24 -0.01
CA LEU A 86 -7.00 0.40 -0.42
C LEU A 86 -5.75 1.22 -0.73
N TYR A 87 -5.91 2.36 -1.41
CA TYR A 87 -4.79 3.25 -1.74
C TYR A 87 -4.30 4.02 -0.53
N PHE A 88 -5.20 4.45 0.35
CA PHE A 88 -4.84 5.09 1.61
C PHE A 88 -3.97 4.16 2.48
N PHE A 89 -4.38 2.91 2.65
CA PHE A 89 -3.59 1.93 3.40
C PHE A 89 -2.31 1.50 2.67
N SER A 90 -2.30 1.51 1.34
CA SER A 90 -1.05 1.31 0.57
C SER A 90 -0.07 2.46 0.79
N PHE A 91 -0.56 3.70 0.92
CA PHE A 91 0.25 4.86 1.25
C PHE A 91 0.82 4.77 2.68
N ILE A 92 0.00 4.38 3.66
CA ILE A 92 0.46 4.11 5.03
C ILE A 92 1.54 3.03 5.06
N LEU A 93 1.31 1.91 4.36
CA LEU A 93 2.28 0.82 4.24
C LEU A 93 3.63 1.30 3.69
N LEU A 94 3.61 2.19 2.70
CA LEU A 94 4.82 2.76 2.10
C LEU A 94 5.56 3.72 3.03
N ILE A 95 4.83 4.54 3.81
CA ILE A 95 5.44 5.33 4.89
C ILE A 95 6.16 4.41 5.87
N GLY A 96 5.55 3.28 6.24
CA GLY A 96 6.19 2.27 7.06
C GLY A 96 7.52 1.80 6.48
N PHE A 97 7.56 1.43 5.21
CA PHE A 97 8.80 1.05 4.53
C PHE A 97 9.87 2.15 4.52
N PHE A 98 9.48 3.40 4.26
CA PHE A 98 10.42 4.53 4.24
C PHE A 98 11.09 4.75 5.60
N LEU A 99 10.32 4.63 6.69
CA LEU A 99 10.87 4.70 8.05
C LEU A 99 11.80 3.53 8.36
N LEU A 100 11.51 2.33 7.86
CA LEU A 100 12.32 1.12 8.09
C LEU A 100 13.62 1.13 7.27
N ILE A 101 13.57 1.62 6.03
CA ILE A 101 14.73 1.80 5.16
C ILE A 101 15.69 2.87 5.72
N LYS A 102 15.16 3.86 6.46
CA LYS A 102 15.92 4.95 7.12
C LYS A 102 16.73 5.81 6.15
N SER A 103 16.45 5.76 4.84
CA SER A 103 17.13 6.57 3.81
C SER A 103 16.21 7.68 3.34
N ILE A 104 16.65 8.93 3.51
CA ILE A 104 15.89 10.13 3.13
C ILE A 104 15.73 10.18 1.61
N ILE A 105 16.80 9.91 0.85
CA ILE A 105 16.79 9.97 -0.61
C ILE A 105 15.80 8.96 -1.19
N ILE A 106 15.88 7.69 -0.78
CA ILE A 106 14.97 6.64 -1.28
C ILE A 106 13.52 6.98 -0.94
N SER A 107 13.28 7.48 0.27
CA SER A 107 11.95 7.87 0.74
C SER A 107 11.37 9.03 -0.08
N VAL A 108 12.14 10.09 -0.31
CA VAL A 108 11.69 11.27 -1.08
C VAL A 108 11.41 10.92 -2.53
N VAL A 109 12.33 10.21 -3.19
CA VAL A 109 12.17 9.79 -4.60
C VAL A 109 10.92 8.91 -4.75
N SER A 110 10.77 7.91 -3.87
CA SER A 110 9.61 7.02 -3.89
C SER A 110 8.31 7.78 -3.60
N MET A 111 8.31 8.71 -2.65
CA MET A 111 7.16 9.55 -2.32
C MET A 111 6.70 10.39 -3.53
N ILE A 112 7.62 11.03 -4.24
CA ILE A 112 7.32 11.82 -5.45
C ILE A 112 6.68 10.94 -6.52
N LEU A 113 7.24 9.76 -6.77
CA LEU A 113 6.69 8.81 -7.75
C LEU A 113 5.26 8.41 -7.40
N LEU A 114 4.98 8.15 -6.11
CA LEU A 114 3.64 7.79 -5.64
C LEU A 114 2.64 8.94 -5.78
N LEU A 115 3.04 10.17 -5.42
CA LEU A 115 2.20 11.36 -5.56
C LEU A 115 1.82 11.64 -7.02
N ILE A 116 2.64 11.23 -7.99
CA ILE A 116 2.32 11.36 -9.42
C ILE A 116 1.39 10.24 -9.90
N ILE A 117 1.60 9.00 -9.44
CA ILE A 117 0.96 7.82 -10.00
C ILE A 117 -0.39 7.51 -9.34
N TYR A 118 -0.50 7.65 -8.03
CA TYR A 118 -1.71 7.29 -7.29
C TYR A 118 -2.91 8.13 -7.71
N PRO A 119 -2.83 9.47 -7.81
CA PRO A 119 -3.97 10.29 -8.24
C PRO A 119 -4.46 9.94 -9.65
N LYS A 120 -3.54 9.69 -10.59
CA LYS A 120 -3.88 9.28 -11.96
C LYS A 120 -4.62 7.94 -11.99
N THR A 121 -4.13 6.99 -11.20
CA THR A 121 -4.72 5.65 -11.10
C THR A 121 -6.09 5.69 -10.44
N ILE A 122 -6.22 6.42 -9.33
CA ILE A 122 -7.50 6.63 -8.64
C ILE A 122 -8.51 7.25 -9.60
N LYS A 123 -8.15 8.34 -10.29
CA LYS A 123 -9.04 9.01 -11.24
C LYS A 123 -9.54 8.05 -12.32
N HIS A 124 -8.65 7.23 -12.90
CA HIS A 124 -9.04 6.23 -13.90
C HIS A 124 -9.99 5.16 -13.35
N GLU A 125 -9.85 4.76 -12.09
CA GLU A 125 -10.79 3.83 -11.46
C GLU A 125 -12.12 4.51 -11.13
N GLU A 126 -12.11 5.75 -10.62
CA GLU A 126 -13.33 6.54 -10.38
C GLU A 126 -14.12 6.76 -11.69
N ASP A 127 -13.45 7.12 -12.79
CA ASP A 127 -14.08 7.33 -14.10
C ASP A 127 -14.73 6.04 -14.63
N LYS A 128 -14.14 4.88 -14.37
CA LYS A 128 -14.74 3.58 -14.72
C LYS A 128 -15.97 3.28 -13.87
N LEU A 129 -15.89 3.52 -12.56
CA LEU A 129 -17.03 3.30 -11.66
C LEU A 129 -18.19 4.23 -12.01
N LEU A 130 -17.90 5.48 -12.38
CA LEU A 130 -18.89 6.43 -12.87
C LEU A 130 -19.57 5.93 -14.15
N LYS A 131 -18.80 5.39 -15.11
CA LYS A 131 -19.36 4.79 -16.34
C LYS A 131 -20.23 3.56 -16.09
N ILE A 132 -19.92 2.77 -15.06
CA ILE A 132 -20.65 1.51 -14.76
C ILE A 132 -21.90 1.78 -13.91
N HIS A 133 -21.81 2.67 -12.91
CA HIS A 133 -22.84 2.86 -11.89
C HIS A 133 -23.60 4.20 -12.01
N GLY A 134 -23.17 5.10 -12.91
CA GLY A 134 -23.85 6.35 -13.20
C GLY A 134 -24.16 7.17 -11.95
N GLN A 135 -25.44 7.52 -11.78
CA GLN A 135 -25.92 8.38 -10.69
C GLN A 135 -25.59 7.83 -9.29
N LEU A 136 -25.64 6.50 -9.10
CA LEU A 136 -25.32 5.90 -7.80
C LEU A 136 -23.89 6.23 -7.34
N TYR A 137 -22.95 6.28 -8.29
CA TYR A 137 -21.59 6.66 -7.99
C TYR A 137 -21.42 8.17 -7.82
N SER A 138 -22.13 8.98 -8.60
CA SER A 138 -22.17 10.44 -8.42
C SER A 138 -22.63 10.83 -7.01
N ASP A 139 -23.71 10.22 -6.52
CA ASP A 139 -24.24 10.48 -5.17
C ASP A 139 -23.25 10.04 -4.07
N TYR A 140 -22.50 8.97 -4.33
CA TYR A 140 -21.48 8.47 -3.43
C TYR A 140 -20.25 9.40 -3.36
N ILE A 141 -19.84 9.99 -4.50
CA ILE A 141 -18.76 10.98 -4.57
C ILE A 141 -19.07 12.20 -3.69
N LEU A 142 -20.32 12.67 -3.69
CA LEU A 142 -20.72 13.84 -2.90
C LEU A 142 -20.67 13.60 -1.39
N LYS A 143 -20.85 12.36 -0.94
CA LYS A 143 -20.97 12.00 0.48
C LYS A 143 -19.65 11.54 1.11
N THR A 144 -18.72 11.04 0.30
CA THR A 144 -17.55 10.28 0.81
C THR A 144 -16.25 10.89 0.28
N PRO A 145 -15.25 11.18 1.13
CA PRO A 145 -14.00 11.78 0.70
C PRO A 145 -13.17 10.83 -0.18
N LYS A 146 -12.31 11.40 -1.04
CA LYS A 146 -11.57 10.62 -2.05
C LYS A 146 -10.55 9.64 -1.44
N LEU A 147 -9.66 10.12 -0.57
CA LEU A 147 -8.51 9.36 -0.08
C LEU A 147 -8.34 9.45 1.44
N ILE A 148 -8.33 10.66 2.00
CA ILE A 148 -8.20 10.86 3.45
C ILE A 148 -9.51 10.40 4.12
N PRO A 149 -9.46 9.42 5.04
CA PRO A 149 -10.64 8.86 5.69
C PRO A 149 -11.30 9.88 6.62
N ASN A 150 -12.63 9.98 6.53
CA ASN A 150 -13.44 10.63 7.57
C ASN A 150 -14.20 9.55 8.36
N PHE A 151 -13.65 9.15 9.51
CA PHE A 151 -14.18 8.06 10.31
C PHE A 151 -15.59 8.33 10.88
N LEU A 152 -16.03 9.59 10.92
CA LEU A 152 -17.39 9.96 11.32
C LEU A 152 -18.45 9.45 10.33
N LEU A 153 -18.06 9.17 9.09
CA LEU A 153 -18.94 8.63 8.05
C LEU A 153 -19.03 7.11 8.08
N PHE A 154 -18.47 6.44 9.09
CA PHE A 154 -18.48 4.98 9.17
C PHE A 154 -19.90 4.43 9.25
N LYS A 155 -20.28 3.62 8.26
CA LYS A 155 -21.56 2.93 8.18
C LYS A 155 -21.30 1.44 8.22
N ARG A 156 -21.82 0.76 9.25
CA ARG A 156 -21.75 -0.71 9.31
C ARG A 156 -22.49 -1.30 8.12
N SER A 157 -22.00 -2.43 7.62
CA SER A 157 -22.74 -3.14 6.58
C SER A 157 -24.03 -3.67 7.21
N SER A 158 -25.16 -3.10 6.81
CA SER A 158 -26.49 -3.42 7.35
C SER A 158 -27.06 -4.74 6.79
N SER A 159 -26.27 -5.47 5.99
CA SER A 159 -26.75 -6.62 5.26
C SER A 159 -26.24 -7.92 5.87
N ASN A 160 -27.14 -8.72 6.46
CA ASN A 160 -26.94 -10.15 6.70
C ASN A 160 -26.81 -10.98 5.39
N LYS A 161 -26.59 -10.33 4.23
CA LYS A 161 -26.36 -11.01 2.96
C LYS A 161 -24.98 -11.66 2.98
N LEU A 162 -24.98 -12.99 2.86
CA LEU A 162 -23.79 -13.78 2.60
C LEU A 162 -23.09 -13.24 1.33
N ILE A 163 -21.84 -12.78 1.49
CA ILE A 163 -21.02 -12.35 0.36
C ILE A 163 -20.30 -13.58 -0.17
N LYS A 164 -20.45 -13.86 -1.47
CA LYS A 164 -19.64 -14.91 -2.14
C LYS A 164 -18.21 -14.40 -2.29
N ILE A 165 -17.35 -14.78 -1.34
CA ILE A 165 -15.93 -14.45 -1.36
C ILE A 165 -15.17 -15.51 -2.17
N ASN A 166 -14.26 -15.05 -3.03
CA ASN A 166 -13.35 -15.96 -3.72
C ASN A 166 -12.11 -16.15 -2.84
N ILE A 167 -11.99 -17.31 -2.20
CA ILE A 167 -10.92 -17.63 -1.24
C ILE A 167 -9.54 -17.42 -1.87
N LYS A 168 -9.34 -17.81 -3.13
CA LYS A 168 -8.06 -17.64 -3.83
C LYS A 168 -7.62 -16.17 -3.94
N LYS A 169 -8.57 -15.23 -4.00
CA LYS A 169 -8.22 -13.80 -4.01
C LYS A 169 -7.82 -13.31 -2.63
N VAL A 170 -8.52 -13.75 -1.59
CA VAL A 170 -8.13 -13.50 -0.19
C VAL A 170 -6.74 -14.06 0.09
N GLU A 171 -6.47 -15.31 -0.31
CA GLU A 171 -5.15 -15.94 -0.20
C GLU A 171 -4.08 -15.10 -0.90
N ASN A 172 -4.33 -14.63 -2.13
CA ASN A 172 -3.37 -13.76 -2.82
C ASN A 172 -3.11 -12.46 -2.05
N VAL A 173 -4.14 -11.84 -1.47
CA VAL A 173 -3.98 -10.63 -0.64
C VAL A 173 -3.17 -10.94 0.62
N LEU A 174 -3.41 -12.09 1.26
CA LEU A 174 -2.63 -12.54 2.41
C LEU A 174 -1.17 -12.80 2.03
N VAL A 175 -0.91 -13.53 0.95
CA VAL A 175 0.44 -13.80 0.44
C VAL A 175 1.17 -12.51 0.08
N GLU A 176 0.49 -11.56 -0.59
CA GLU A 176 1.04 -10.23 -0.84
C GLU A 176 1.39 -9.52 0.47
N SER A 177 0.49 -9.53 1.45
CA SER A 177 0.69 -8.94 2.78
C SER A 177 1.86 -9.56 3.55
N PHE A 178 1.96 -10.88 3.61
CA PHE A 178 3.10 -11.59 4.20
C PHE A 178 4.39 -11.32 3.43
N GLY A 179 4.31 -11.18 2.11
CA GLY A 179 5.44 -10.78 1.27
C GLY A 179 6.04 -9.44 1.69
N PHE A 180 5.24 -8.47 2.13
CA PHE A 180 5.77 -7.19 2.65
C PHE A 180 6.50 -7.36 3.99
N ILE A 181 6.02 -8.24 4.87
CA ILE A 181 6.70 -8.53 6.14
C ILE A 181 8.01 -9.27 5.89
N LEU A 182 7.99 -10.31 5.07
CA LEU A 182 9.19 -11.03 4.66
C LEU A 182 10.20 -10.11 3.97
N PHE A 183 9.71 -9.15 3.17
CA PHE A 183 10.56 -8.16 2.54
C PHE A 183 11.29 -7.29 3.57
N PHE A 184 10.64 -6.89 4.67
CA PHE A 184 11.31 -6.18 5.75
C PHE A 184 12.42 -7.03 6.40
N GLU A 185 12.16 -8.31 6.70
CA GLU A 185 13.19 -9.20 7.25
C GLU A 185 14.35 -9.39 6.28
N LEU A 186 14.09 -9.42 4.96
CA LEU A 186 15.14 -9.45 3.95
C LEU A 186 16.00 -8.18 3.97
N ILE A 187 15.40 -6.99 4.17
CA ILE A 187 16.17 -5.74 4.30
C ILE A 187 17.11 -5.84 5.51
N ARG A 188 16.60 -6.27 6.68
CA ARG A 188 17.43 -6.45 7.87
C ARG A 188 18.55 -7.46 7.67
N LEU A 189 18.28 -8.54 6.96
CA LEU A 189 19.28 -9.55 6.64
C LEU A 189 20.37 -9.01 5.69
N VAL A 190 19.99 -8.17 4.72
CA VAL A 190 20.95 -7.47 3.84
C VAL A 190 21.82 -6.51 4.66
N ASP A 191 21.22 -5.70 5.53
CA ASP A 191 21.97 -4.80 6.42
C ASP A 191 22.96 -5.57 7.30
N TYR A 192 22.52 -6.71 7.86
CA TYR A 192 23.38 -7.60 8.64
C TYR A 192 24.54 -8.17 7.81
N PHE A 193 24.31 -8.55 6.55
CA PHE A 193 25.37 -9.03 5.66
C PHE A 193 26.39 -7.96 5.26
N HIS A 194 25.98 -6.70 5.16
CA HIS A 194 26.91 -5.58 5.04
C HIS A 194 27.74 -5.40 6.31
N GLU A 195 27.13 -5.49 7.51
CA GLU A 195 27.85 -5.38 8.79
C GLU A 195 28.98 -6.41 8.95
N ILE A 196 28.74 -7.65 8.53
CA ILE A 196 29.73 -8.73 8.61
C ILE A 196 30.67 -8.78 7.39
N ASN A 197 30.64 -7.75 6.53
CA ASN A 197 31.46 -7.61 5.31
C ASN A 197 31.32 -8.77 4.30
N ILE A 198 30.17 -9.45 4.28
CA ILE A 198 29.88 -10.47 3.26
C ILE A 198 29.43 -9.83 1.95
N LEU A 199 28.65 -8.74 2.04
CA LEU A 199 28.27 -7.95 0.87
C LEU A 199 29.21 -6.74 0.70
N PRO A 200 29.71 -6.47 -0.51
CA PRO A 200 30.53 -5.28 -0.76
C PRO A 200 29.65 -4.03 -0.81
N THR A 201 30.09 -2.98 -0.12
CA THR A 201 29.46 -1.65 -0.16
C THR A 201 29.97 -0.87 -1.36
N LEU A 202 29.15 -0.78 -2.42
CA LEU A 202 29.57 -0.10 -3.65
C LEU A 202 29.44 1.42 -3.54
N PHE A 203 28.38 1.93 -2.90
CA PHE A 203 28.19 3.36 -2.62
C PHE A 203 27.37 3.60 -1.35
N THR A 204 27.71 4.63 -0.58
CA THR A 204 26.94 5.07 0.61
C THR A 204 25.82 6.02 0.20
N ILE A 205 24.57 5.69 0.53
CA ILE A 205 23.44 6.61 0.35
C ILE A 205 23.33 7.44 1.64
N PHE A 206 23.67 8.72 1.54
CA PHE A 206 23.35 9.74 2.54
C PHE A 206 21.85 10.05 2.60
#